data_AF-A0AA42VQ84-F1
#
_entry.id   AF-A0AA42VQ84-F1
#
_cell.length_a   1.000
_cell.length_b   1.000
_cell.length_c   1.000
_cell.angle_alpha   90.00
_cell.angle_beta   90.00
_cell.angle_gamma   90.00
#
_symmetry.space_group_name_H-M   'P 1'
#
loop_
_entity.id
_entity.type
_entity.pdbx_description
1 polymer ?
#
loop_
_entity_poly.entity_id
_entity_poly.type
_entity_poly.pdbx_seq_one_letter_code
_entity_poly.pdbx_strand_id
1 'polypeptide(L)'
;MPLPERVARGLVVGKFCPLHLGHERLIDFAATRCQQLLVIGWSQPGFAGYSAERRERWLRARFPQATVAVLDDTRLAALCTQHGLPVRTLPQDSDDEQVQRDFTAWLCLNLFGGPVQAVYTGEDYGDGFADALAACFNAPVRHERLERSPDVGQASGTQLRADPHAHRHGLAPQVYAGHVQRVAFIGGESSGKTTLARVLAERLQTAWVPEYGRTLWEQQGGELTPDDLLGIAMTQPQHEDEAARRAHRWLFCDTTPWVTLGYSGWMFGTAPEPLRQAARRRYDLLFLCAPDIPFDQDGTRVGEAFRAQQHAWYLAQLQAEGVEYVLLEGDLEMRIARVQGELAKRADNRFSVAPPL
;
A
#
# COMPACT_ATOMS: atom_id res chain seq x y z
N MET A 1 -32.68 22.80 0.26
CA MET A 1 -32.66 22.59 -1.20
C MET A 1 -33.12 21.17 -1.48
N PRO A 2 -33.98 20.93 -2.48
CA PRO A 2 -34.27 19.57 -2.92
C PRO A 2 -32.95 18.89 -3.35
N LEU A 3 -32.81 17.61 -3.01
CA LEU A 3 -31.67 16.82 -3.46
C LEU A 3 -31.68 16.78 -5.01
N PRO A 4 -30.52 16.84 -5.68
CA PRO A 4 -30.46 16.70 -7.12
C PRO A 4 -31.12 15.38 -7.56
N GLU A 5 -31.76 15.39 -8.72
CA GLU A 5 -32.33 14.19 -9.33
C GLU A 5 -31.23 13.13 -9.47
N ARG A 6 -31.40 11.97 -8.80
CA ARG A 6 -30.41 10.88 -8.85
C ARG A 6 -30.74 9.93 -9.98
N VAL A 7 -29.78 9.72 -10.88
CA VAL A 7 -29.89 8.65 -11.88
C VAL A 7 -29.78 7.26 -11.22
N ALA A 8 -30.30 6.22 -11.86
CA ALA A 8 -30.22 4.88 -11.28
C ALA A 8 -28.76 4.38 -11.22
N ARG A 9 -28.02 4.48 -12.33
CA ARG A 9 -26.63 4.00 -12.42
C ARG A 9 -25.71 5.06 -13.00
N GLY A 10 -24.62 5.33 -12.28
CA GLY A 10 -23.56 6.26 -12.65
C GLY A 10 -22.24 5.55 -12.94
N LEU A 11 -21.40 6.16 -13.78
CA LEU A 11 -20.08 5.63 -14.15
C LEU A 11 -18.97 6.65 -13.94
N VAL A 12 -17.87 6.22 -13.31
CA VAL A 12 -16.57 6.90 -13.31
C VAL A 12 -15.53 5.96 -13.89
N VAL A 13 -14.71 6.44 -14.83
CA VAL A 13 -13.59 5.69 -15.41
C VAL A 13 -12.28 6.42 -15.14
N GLY A 14 -11.22 5.69 -14.81
CA GLY A 14 -9.91 6.28 -14.63
C GLY A 14 -8.78 5.27 -14.46
N LYS A 15 -7.53 5.73 -14.62
CA LYS A 15 -6.35 4.87 -14.42
C LYS A 15 -6.07 4.64 -12.93
N PHE A 16 -6.26 5.67 -12.10
CA PHE A 16 -6.02 5.68 -10.65
C PHE A 16 -4.57 5.31 -10.24
N CYS A 17 -3.59 5.82 -11.00
CA CYS A 17 -2.16 5.59 -10.76
C CYS A 17 -1.44 6.88 -10.30
N PRO A 18 -1.47 7.28 -9.02
CA PRO A 18 -2.28 6.75 -7.91
C PRO A 18 -3.74 7.27 -7.89
N LEU A 19 -4.54 6.74 -6.95
CA LEU A 19 -5.81 7.34 -6.53
C LEU A 19 -5.53 8.63 -5.74
N HIS A 20 -5.73 9.80 -6.35
CA HIS A 20 -5.50 11.09 -5.71
C HIS A 20 -6.79 11.82 -5.36
N LEU A 21 -6.70 12.87 -4.54
CA LEU A 21 -7.86 13.61 -4.03
C LEU A 21 -8.73 14.21 -5.14
N GLY A 22 -8.17 14.54 -6.31
CA GLY A 22 -8.98 14.92 -7.49
C GLY A 22 -9.92 13.82 -7.97
N HIS A 23 -9.46 12.56 -8.02
CA HIS A 23 -10.31 11.41 -8.32
C HIS A 23 -11.33 11.19 -7.21
N GLU A 24 -10.93 11.32 -5.94
CA GLU A 24 -11.86 11.14 -4.81
C GLU A 24 -13.01 12.15 -4.87
N ARG A 25 -12.72 13.43 -5.13
CA ARG A 25 -13.73 14.47 -5.32
C ARG A 25 -14.70 14.14 -6.46
N LEU A 26 -14.20 13.60 -7.58
CA LEU A 26 -15.04 13.17 -8.70
C LEU A 26 -15.95 11.99 -8.34
N ILE A 27 -15.41 11.00 -7.62
CA ILE A 27 -16.17 9.83 -7.19
C ILE A 27 -17.23 10.21 -6.15
N ASP A 28 -16.91 11.07 -5.18
CA ASP A 28 -17.87 11.61 -4.21
C ASP A 28 -18.97 12.42 -4.91
N PHE A 29 -18.60 13.27 -5.88
CA PHE A 29 -19.54 14.02 -6.70
C PHE A 29 -20.53 13.09 -7.40
N ALA A 30 -20.04 12.02 -8.03
CA ALA A 30 -20.86 11.01 -8.69
C ALA A 30 -21.75 10.23 -7.70
N ALA A 31 -21.21 9.84 -6.54
CA ALA A 31 -21.92 9.05 -5.53
C ALA A 31 -23.17 9.76 -4.99
N THR A 32 -23.14 11.10 -4.89
CA THR A 32 -24.31 11.89 -4.48
C THR A 32 -25.41 11.99 -5.53
N ARG A 33 -25.14 11.63 -6.79
CA ARG A 33 -26.01 11.85 -7.96
C ARG A 33 -26.47 10.58 -8.65
N CYS A 34 -26.04 9.42 -8.19
CA CYS A 34 -26.54 8.13 -8.67
C CYS A 34 -26.93 7.22 -7.51
N GLN A 35 -27.83 6.26 -7.75
CA GLN A 35 -28.21 5.24 -6.75
C GLN A 35 -27.15 4.15 -6.63
N GLN A 36 -26.58 3.73 -7.76
CA GLN A 36 -25.47 2.80 -7.84
C GLN A 36 -24.32 3.44 -8.64
N LEU A 37 -23.14 3.51 -8.04
CA LEU A 37 -21.94 4.03 -8.70
C LEU A 37 -21.04 2.87 -9.11
N LEU A 38 -20.70 2.84 -10.39
CA LEU A 38 -19.69 1.96 -10.96
C LEU A 38 -18.39 2.74 -11.17
N VAL A 39 -17.29 2.26 -10.60
CA VAL A 39 -15.94 2.83 -10.77
C VAL A 39 -15.06 1.79 -11.44
N ILE A 40 -14.71 2.04 -12.70
CA ILE A 40 -13.88 1.12 -13.50
C ILE A 40 -12.51 1.75 -13.74
N GLY A 41 -11.44 0.96 -13.61
CA GLY A 41 -10.12 1.40 -14.02
C GLY A 41 -9.24 0.34 -14.65
N TRP A 42 -8.46 0.74 -15.64
CA TRP A 42 -7.39 -0.05 -16.23
C TRP A 42 -6.29 0.91 -16.70
N SER A 43 -5.14 0.35 -17.05
CA SER A 43 -4.05 1.07 -17.69
C SER A 43 -3.18 0.03 -18.39
N GLN A 44 -2.89 0.26 -19.66
CA GLN A 44 -2.08 -0.66 -20.45
C GLN A 44 -1.11 0.12 -21.37
N PRO A 45 0.21 -0.06 -21.27
CA PRO A 45 0.89 -0.85 -20.25
C PRO A 45 0.65 -0.30 -18.84
N GLY A 46 0.65 -1.19 -17.84
CA GLY A 46 0.52 -0.79 -16.44
C GLY A 46 1.70 0.06 -15.94
N PHE A 47 1.44 0.93 -14.97
CA PHE A 47 2.50 1.72 -14.31
C PHE A 47 3.20 0.92 -13.20
N ALA A 48 4.52 1.03 -13.13
CA ALA A 48 5.33 0.42 -12.07
C ALA A 48 4.81 0.82 -10.68
N GLY A 49 4.64 -0.16 -9.79
CA GLY A 49 4.14 0.08 -8.43
C GLY A 49 2.63 0.35 -8.31
N TYR A 50 1.86 0.27 -9.40
CA TYR A 50 0.41 0.51 -9.44
C TYR A 50 -0.37 -0.68 -10.02
N SER A 51 -0.16 -1.88 -9.47
CA SER A 51 -0.93 -3.08 -9.84
C SER A 51 -2.44 -2.86 -9.71
N ALA A 52 -3.23 -3.59 -10.49
CA ALA A 52 -4.70 -3.53 -10.42
C ALA A 52 -5.19 -3.82 -8.99
N GLU A 53 -4.60 -4.79 -8.31
CA GLU A 53 -4.93 -5.13 -6.92
C GLU A 53 -4.72 -3.98 -5.95
N ARG A 54 -3.57 -3.29 -6.05
CA ARG A 54 -3.27 -2.15 -5.18
C ARG A 54 -4.28 -1.01 -5.39
N ARG A 55 -4.57 -0.68 -6.65
CA ARG A 55 -5.52 0.38 -7.00
C ARG A 55 -6.94 0.06 -6.58
N GLU A 56 -7.38 -1.18 -6.77
CA GLU A 56 -8.68 -1.67 -6.32
C GLU A 56 -8.81 -1.60 -4.80
N ARG A 57 -7.76 -1.99 -4.06
CA ARG A 57 -7.73 -1.91 -2.60
C ARG A 57 -7.92 -0.48 -2.11
N TRP A 58 -7.26 0.49 -2.74
CA TRP A 58 -7.48 1.91 -2.45
C TRP A 58 -8.93 2.31 -2.71
N LEU A 59 -9.45 2.05 -3.92
CA LEU A 59 -10.81 2.42 -4.29
C LEU A 59 -11.86 1.78 -3.36
N ARG A 60 -11.76 0.49 -3.02
CA ARG A 60 -12.69 -0.18 -2.09
C ARG A 60 -12.62 0.38 -0.67
N ALA A 61 -11.42 0.72 -0.21
CA ALA A 61 -11.24 1.30 1.12
C ALA A 61 -11.82 2.72 1.21
N ARG A 62 -11.71 3.52 0.13
CA ARG A 62 -12.22 4.89 0.08
C ARG A 62 -13.71 4.95 -0.26
N PHE A 63 -14.19 4.05 -1.11
CA PHE A 63 -15.56 4.04 -1.66
C PHE A 63 -16.23 2.66 -1.48
N PRO A 64 -16.48 2.21 -0.24
CA PRO A 64 -17.03 0.89 0.02
C PRO A 64 -18.45 0.68 -0.52
N GLN A 65 -19.17 1.77 -0.82
CA GLN A 65 -20.52 1.73 -1.38
C GLN A 65 -20.55 1.64 -2.92
N ALA A 66 -19.40 1.85 -3.59
CA ALA A 66 -19.32 1.78 -5.04
C ALA A 66 -19.00 0.36 -5.51
N THR A 67 -19.53 -0.01 -6.67
CA THR A 67 -19.06 -1.19 -7.39
C THR A 67 -17.74 -0.84 -8.05
N VAL A 68 -16.64 -1.37 -7.50
CA VAL A 68 -15.28 -1.11 -7.98
C VAL A 68 -14.76 -2.29 -8.80
N ALA A 69 -14.25 -2.01 -9.99
CA ALA A 69 -13.53 -2.97 -10.81
C ALA A 69 -12.24 -2.34 -11.36
N VAL A 70 -11.07 -2.85 -10.93
CA VAL A 70 -9.80 -2.49 -11.53
C VAL A 70 -9.21 -3.68 -12.25
N LEU A 71 -8.99 -3.52 -13.56
CA LEU A 71 -8.67 -4.59 -14.48
C LEU A 71 -7.17 -4.59 -14.85
N ASP A 72 -6.65 -5.81 -14.96
CA ASP A 72 -5.49 -6.22 -15.74
C ASP A 72 -5.94 -7.40 -16.63
N ASP A 73 -5.08 -7.89 -17.53
CA ASP A 73 -5.46 -8.97 -18.47
C ASP A 73 -5.88 -10.26 -17.72
N THR A 74 -5.24 -10.58 -16.60
CA THR A 74 -5.58 -11.76 -15.78
C THR A 74 -6.98 -11.64 -15.17
N ARG A 75 -7.30 -10.48 -14.58
CA ARG A 75 -8.60 -10.21 -13.96
C ARG A 75 -9.72 -10.15 -15.00
N LEU A 76 -9.47 -9.54 -16.15
CA LEU A 76 -10.43 -9.49 -17.24
C LEU A 76 -10.73 -10.91 -17.76
N ALA A 77 -9.70 -11.74 -17.97
CA ALA A 77 -9.89 -13.13 -18.40
C ALA A 77 -10.70 -13.96 -17.39
N ALA A 78 -10.45 -13.76 -16.09
CA ALA A 78 -11.20 -14.41 -15.02
C ALA A 78 -12.68 -13.99 -15.04
N LEU A 79 -12.97 -12.68 -15.18
CA LEU A 79 -14.33 -12.17 -15.30
C LEU A 79 -15.04 -12.68 -16.56
N CYS A 80 -14.38 -12.69 -17.71
CA CYS A 80 -14.93 -13.27 -18.94
C CYS A 80 -15.32 -14.74 -18.74
N THR A 81 -14.41 -15.55 -18.18
CA THR A 81 -14.65 -16.96 -17.90
C THR A 81 -15.85 -17.16 -16.96
N GLN A 82 -15.92 -16.38 -15.88
CA GLN A 82 -17.02 -16.44 -14.92
C GLN A 82 -18.38 -16.12 -15.57
N HIS A 83 -18.40 -15.23 -16.56
CA HIS A 83 -19.62 -14.82 -17.28
C HIS A 83 -19.88 -15.63 -18.56
N GLY A 84 -19.07 -16.65 -18.87
CA GLY A 84 -19.21 -17.44 -20.10
C GLY A 84 -18.93 -16.65 -21.39
N LEU A 85 -18.11 -15.61 -21.30
CA LEU A 85 -17.74 -14.73 -22.41
C LEU A 85 -16.37 -15.08 -22.98
N PRO A 86 -16.12 -14.84 -24.28
CA PRO A 86 -14.77 -14.96 -24.84
C PRO A 86 -13.83 -13.96 -24.17
N VAL A 87 -12.61 -14.42 -23.86
CA VAL A 87 -11.56 -13.57 -23.29
C VAL A 87 -11.21 -12.46 -24.28
N ARG A 88 -11.13 -11.23 -23.78
CA ARG A 88 -10.71 -10.04 -24.53
C ARG A 88 -9.43 -9.48 -23.92
N THR A 89 -8.71 -8.70 -24.72
CA THR A 89 -7.55 -7.92 -24.26
C THR A 89 -7.98 -6.53 -23.83
N LEU A 90 -7.27 -5.97 -22.85
CA LEU A 90 -7.45 -4.55 -22.51
C LEU A 90 -6.96 -3.64 -23.65
N PRO A 91 -7.68 -2.54 -23.97
CA PRO A 91 -7.17 -1.49 -24.84
C PRO A 91 -5.87 -0.90 -24.30
N GLN A 92 -4.94 -0.57 -25.19
CA GLN A 92 -3.73 0.19 -24.87
C GLN A 92 -4.10 1.64 -24.57
N ASP A 93 -3.39 2.28 -23.64
CA ASP A 93 -3.55 3.68 -23.28
C ASP A 93 -3.31 4.63 -24.47
N SER A 94 -2.64 4.15 -25.52
CA SER A 94 -2.40 4.84 -26.79
C SER A 94 -3.44 4.57 -27.88
N ASP A 95 -4.38 3.65 -27.66
CA ASP A 95 -5.45 3.37 -28.61
C ASP A 95 -6.41 4.56 -28.71
N ASP A 96 -7.09 4.64 -29.85
CA ASP A 96 -8.08 5.68 -30.13
C ASP A 96 -9.19 5.74 -29.06
N GLU A 97 -9.69 6.95 -28.80
CA GLU A 97 -10.73 7.16 -27.80
C GLU A 97 -11.98 6.31 -28.07
N GLN A 98 -12.34 6.06 -29.33
CA GLN A 98 -13.49 5.22 -29.67
C GLN A 98 -13.28 3.77 -29.20
N VAL A 99 -12.06 3.22 -29.29
CA VAL A 99 -11.74 1.88 -28.78
C VAL A 99 -11.95 1.82 -27.27
N GLN A 100 -11.52 2.86 -26.54
CA GLN A 100 -11.73 2.96 -25.10
C GLN A 100 -13.22 3.03 -24.74
N ARG A 101 -13.99 3.83 -25.50
CA ARG A 101 -15.43 4.04 -25.28
C ARG A 101 -16.23 2.76 -25.56
N ASP A 102 -15.95 2.09 -26.68
CA ASP A 102 -16.58 0.81 -27.05
C ASP A 102 -16.27 -0.29 -26.03
N PHE A 103 -15.01 -0.35 -25.57
CA PHE A 103 -14.62 -1.28 -24.53
C PHE A 103 -15.34 -1.01 -23.21
N THR A 104 -15.46 0.26 -22.81
CA THR A 104 -16.21 0.65 -21.61
C THR A 104 -17.70 0.27 -21.72
N ALA A 105 -18.34 0.55 -22.86
CA ALA A 105 -19.71 0.16 -23.11
C ALA A 105 -19.89 -1.36 -22.99
N TRP A 106 -18.96 -2.11 -23.59
CA TRP A 106 -18.95 -3.58 -23.51
C TRP A 106 -18.84 -4.08 -22.07
N LEU A 107 -17.95 -3.50 -21.26
CA LEU A 107 -17.82 -3.84 -19.83
C LEU A 107 -19.14 -3.61 -19.08
N CYS A 108 -19.78 -2.46 -19.29
CA CYS A 108 -21.05 -2.13 -18.66
C CYS A 108 -22.14 -3.16 -19.01
N LEU A 109 -22.31 -3.44 -20.31
CA LEU A 109 -23.35 -4.34 -20.80
C LEU A 109 -23.15 -5.80 -20.38
N ASN A 110 -21.92 -6.29 -20.42
CA ASN A 110 -21.64 -7.73 -20.33
C ASN A 110 -21.14 -8.18 -18.95
N LEU A 111 -20.45 -7.32 -18.21
CA LEU A 111 -19.81 -7.69 -16.94
C LEU A 111 -20.40 -6.96 -15.74
N PHE A 112 -20.93 -5.75 -15.91
CA PHE A 112 -21.31 -4.91 -14.78
C PHE A 112 -22.80 -4.55 -14.70
N GLY A 113 -23.67 -5.35 -15.33
CA GLY A 113 -25.11 -5.33 -15.10
C GLY A 113 -25.92 -4.39 -16.01
N GLY A 114 -25.38 -3.96 -17.15
CA GLY A 114 -26.12 -3.23 -18.19
C GLY A 114 -25.75 -1.75 -18.33
N PRO A 115 -26.58 -0.95 -19.01
CA PRO A 115 -26.30 0.46 -19.32
C PRO A 115 -26.35 1.38 -18.09
N VAL A 116 -25.55 2.44 -18.13
CA VAL A 116 -25.56 3.55 -17.16
C VAL A 116 -26.31 4.75 -17.72
N GLN A 117 -26.84 5.62 -16.86
CA GLN A 117 -27.60 6.81 -17.27
C GLN A 117 -26.79 8.09 -17.17
N ALA A 118 -25.67 8.07 -16.44
CA ALA A 118 -24.74 9.19 -16.39
C ALA A 118 -23.29 8.72 -16.33
N VAL A 119 -22.42 9.47 -17.00
CA VAL A 119 -20.97 9.39 -16.85
C VAL A 119 -20.47 10.67 -16.20
N TYR A 120 -19.56 10.53 -15.23
CA TYR A 120 -19.02 11.64 -14.47
C TYR A 120 -17.56 11.83 -14.81
N THR A 121 -17.20 13.01 -15.29
CA THR A 121 -15.81 13.33 -15.65
C THR A 121 -15.39 14.70 -15.10
N GLY A 122 -14.08 14.94 -15.05
CA GLY A 122 -13.51 16.25 -14.78
C GLY A 122 -12.83 16.86 -16.02
N GLU A 123 -13.10 16.35 -17.22
CA GLU A 123 -12.37 16.62 -18.46
C GLU A 123 -13.32 17.02 -19.60
N ASP A 124 -12.81 17.68 -20.64
CA ASP A 124 -13.64 18.16 -21.76
C ASP A 124 -14.14 17.03 -22.68
N TYR A 125 -13.52 15.85 -22.66
CA TYR A 125 -13.92 14.73 -23.52
C TYR A 125 -15.26 14.08 -23.12
N GLY A 126 -15.82 14.43 -21.96
CA GLY A 126 -16.94 13.71 -21.35
C GLY A 126 -18.23 13.71 -22.17
N ASP A 127 -18.49 14.75 -22.98
CA ASP A 127 -19.67 14.80 -23.85
C ASP A 127 -19.59 13.72 -24.94
N GLY A 128 -18.46 13.63 -25.65
CA GLY A 128 -18.24 12.58 -26.66
C GLY A 128 -18.22 11.17 -26.06
N PHE A 129 -17.83 11.03 -24.80
CA PHE A 129 -17.93 9.75 -24.08
C PHE A 129 -19.38 9.37 -23.81
N ALA A 130 -20.21 10.30 -23.32
CA ALA A 130 -21.63 10.06 -23.08
C ALA A 130 -22.36 9.69 -24.38
N ASP A 131 -22.07 10.40 -25.48
CA ASP A 131 -22.66 10.12 -26.80
C ASP A 131 -22.32 8.72 -27.32
N ALA A 132 -21.06 8.31 -27.18
CA ALA A 132 -20.63 6.96 -27.59
C ALA A 132 -21.32 5.87 -26.77
N LEU A 133 -21.40 6.05 -25.45
CA LEU A 133 -22.14 5.12 -24.58
C LEU A 133 -23.64 5.08 -24.94
N ALA A 134 -24.23 6.24 -25.23
CA ALA A 134 -25.65 6.33 -25.60
C ALA A 134 -25.95 5.58 -26.91
N ALA A 135 -25.08 5.70 -27.91
CA ALA A 135 -25.15 4.93 -29.14
C ALA A 135 -25.05 3.42 -28.88
N CYS A 136 -24.09 2.95 -28.07
CA CYS A 136 -23.93 1.53 -27.74
C CYS A 136 -25.11 0.98 -26.92
N PHE A 137 -25.67 1.78 -26.02
CA PHE A 137 -26.76 1.36 -25.14
C PHE A 137 -28.14 1.49 -25.79
N ASN A 138 -28.24 2.19 -26.92
CA ASN A 138 -29.50 2.61 -27.53
C ASN A 138 -30.43 3.31 -26.51
N ALA A 139 -29.84 4.15 -25.65
CA ALA A 139 -30.49 4.82 -24.54
C ALA A 139 -29.72 6.10 -24.16
N PRO A 140 -30.39 7.15 -23.66
CA PRO A 140 -29.70 8.40 -23.32
C PRO A 140 -28.73 8.23 -22.15
N VAL A 141 -27.54 8.81 -22.28
CA VAL A 141 -26.52 8.91 -21.24
C VAL A 141 -26.19 10.38 -21.04
N ARG A 142 -26.27 10.87 -19.80
CA ARG A 142 -25.91 12.25 -19.45
C ARG A 142 -24.42 12.32 -19.15
N HIS A 143 -23.75 13.38 -19.60
CA HIS A 143 -22.45 13.75 -19.05
C HIS A 143 -22.67 14.72 -17.89
N GLU A 144 -22.12 14.39 -16.72
CA GLU A 144 -22.09 15.28 -15.57
C GLU A 144 -20.65 15.67 -15.24
N ARG A 145 -20.29 16.91 -15.57
CA ARG A 145 -18.95 17.44 -15.37
C ARG A 145 -18.78 18.00 -13.96
N LEU A 146 -17.74 17.55 -13.26
CA LEU A 146 -17.25 18.23 -12.07
C LEU A 146 -16.41 19.43 -12.50
N GLU A 147 -16.89 20.64 -12.23
CA GLU A 147 -16.10 21.86 -12.45
C GLU A 147 -14.83 21.81 -11.60
N ARG A 148 -13.69 22.06 -12.26
CA ARG A 148 -12.42 22.19 -11.56
C ARG A 148 -12.44 23.52 -10.83
N SER A 149 -12.50 23.48 -9.51
CA SER A 149 -12.06 24.64 -8.74
C SER A 149 -10.57 24.86 -9.06
N PRO A 150 -10.11 26.11 -9.31
CA PRO A 150 -8.70 26.42 -9.58
C PRO A 150 -7.85 26.29 -8.29
N ASP A 151 -8.05 25.21 -7.53
CA ASP A 151 -7.30 24.85 -6.34
C ASP A 151 -5.81 24.71 -6.75
N VAL A 152 -5.08 25.81 -6.54
CA VAL A 152 -3.65 25.93 -6.75
C VAL A 152 -2.97 24.91 -5.84
N GLY A 153 -2.59 23.75 -6.38
CA GLY A 153 -1.78 22.78 -5.64
C GLY A 153 -2.22 21.32 -5.68
N GLN A 154 -3.28 20.94 -6.42
CA GLN A 154 -3.52 19.52 -6.71
C GLN A 154 -2.50 19.01 -7.73
N ALA A 155 -1.59 18.15 -7.27
CA ALA A 155 -0.63 17.49 -8.15
C ALA A 155 -1.36 16.55 -9.13
N SER A 156 -0.97 16.60 -10.40
CA SER A 156 -1.47 15.65 -11.41
C SER A 156 -0.99 14.24 -11.10
N GLY A 157 -1.66 13.23 -11.67
CA GLY A 157 -1.18 11.84 -11.58
C GLY A 157 0.27 11.69 -12.06
N THR A 158 0.70 12.47 -13.06
CA THR A 158 2.10 12.47 -13.54
C THR A 158 3.07 13.00 -12.48
N GLN A 159 2.75 14.12 -11.83
CA GLN A 159 3.57 14.68 -10.75
C GLN A 159 3.65 13.72 -9.55
N LEU A 160 2.52 13.12 -9.18
CA LEU A 160 2.45 12.15 -8.08
C LEU A 160 3.25 10.88 -8.34
N ARG A 161 3.33 10.41 -9.59
CA ARG A 161 4.19 9.27 -9.95
C ARG A 161 5.67 9.66 -9.95
N ALA A 162 6.00 10.89 -10.33
CA ALA A 162 7.39 11.36 -10.33
C ALA A 162 7.96 11.50 -8.90
N ASP A 163 7.20 12.10 -7.98
CA ASP A 163 7.56 12.16 -6.56
C ASP A 163 6.30 12.15 -5.66
N PRO A 164 5.85 10.98 -5.19
CA PRO A 164 4.67 10.89 -4.33
C PRO A 164 4.90 11.53 -2.95
N HIS A 165 6.16 11.72 -2.53
CA HIS A 165 6.48 12.31 -1.23
C HIS A 165 6.40 13.84 -1.28
N ALA A 166 6.93 14.46 -2.34
CA ALA A 166 6.81 15.90 -2.56
C ALA A 166 5.35 16.35 -2.71
N HIS A 167 4.50 15.47 -3.23
CA HIS A 167 3.09 15.75 -3.51
C HIS A 167 2.11 15.00 -2.59
N ARG A 168 2.56 14.57 -1.40
CA ARG A 168 1.77 13.75 -0.47
C ARG A 168 0.41 14.32 -0.09
N HIS A 169 0.26 15.65 -0.07
CA HIS A 169 -1.00 16.33 0.25
C HIS A 169 -2.07 16.14 -0.82
N GLY A 170 -1.69 15.71 -2.03
CA GLY A 170 -2.60 15.30 -3.09
C GLY A 170 -3.17 13.89 -2.91
N LEU A 171 -2.76 13.14 -1.89
CA LEU A 171 -3.17 11.76 -1.63
C LEU A 171 -3.87 11.65 -0.29
N ALA A 172 -4.91 10.82 -0.21
CA ALA A 172 -5.43 10.40 1.09
C ALA A 172 -4.34 9.64 1.87
N PRO A 173 -4.27 9.76 3.21
CA PRO A 173 -3.27 9.07 4.02
C PRO A 173 -3.17 7.56 3.77
N GLN A 174 -4.30 6.91 3.50
CA GLN A 174 -4.39 5.49 3.16
C GLN A 174 -3.73 5.14 1.82
N VAL A 175 -3.81 6.03 0.83
CA VAL A 175 -3.15 5.87 -0.47
C VAL A 175 -1.66 6.17 -0.33
N TYR A 176 -1.31 7.26 0.36
CA TYR A 176 0.07 7.65 0.60
C TYR A 176 0.87 6.58 1.35
N ALA A 177 0.25 5.89 2.32
CA ALA A 177 0.86 4.77 3.05
C ALA A 177 1.44 3.68 2.13
N GLY A 178 0.89 3.49 0.91
CA GLY A 178 1.42 2.56 -0.08
C GLY A 178 2.77 2.99 -0.70
N HIS A 179 3.15 4.26 -0.55
CA HIS A 179 4.40 4.81 -1.05
C HIS A 179 5.48 4.86 0.04
N VAL A 180 5.09 4.76 1.32
CA VAL A 180 6.04 4.72 2.44
C VAL A 180 6.88 3.43 2.42
N GLN A 181 8.19 3.60 2.51
CA GLN A 181 9.17 2.52 2.57
C GLN A 181 9.38 2.04 4.01
N ARG A 182 9.31 0.73 4.24
CA ARG A 182 9.48 0.13 5.57
C ARG A 182 10.93 -0.27 5.78
N VAL A 183 11.51 0.23 6.87
CA VAL A 183 12.90 0.00 7.29
C VAL A 183 12.87 -0.74 8.61
N ALA A 184 13.22 -2.02 8.60
CA ALA A 184 13.19 -2.85 9.79
C ALA A 184 14.56 -2.96 10.46
N PHE A 185 14.54 -2.96 11.80
CA PHE A 185 15.68 -3.32 12.62
C PHE A 185 15.42 -4.69 13.28
N ILE A 186 16.35 -5.61 13.07
CA ILE A 186 16.42 -6.91 13.76
C ILE A 186 17.74 -7.02 14.51
N GLY A 187 17.82 -7.96 15.44
CA GLY A 187 18.98 -8.13 16.31
C GLY A 187 18.56 -8.55 17.70
N GLY A 188 19.51 -9.09 18.46
CA GLY A 188 19.25 -9.63 19.80
C GLY A 188 18.75 -8.57 20.79
N GLU A 189 18.45 -9.00 22.00
CA GLU A 189 18.17 -8.12 23.12
C GLU A 189 19.30 -7.11 23.34
N SER A 190 18.98 -5.89 23.80
CA SER A 190 19.98 -4.84 24.07
C SER A 190 21.00 -4.63 22.93
N SER A 191 20.52 -4.58 21.68
CA SER A 191 21.32 -4.29 20.48
C SER A 191 21.02 -2.90 19.89
N GLY A 192 20.28 -2.03 20.59
CA GLY A 192 20.06 -0.63 20.19
C GLY A 192 18.95 -0.37 19.17
N LYS A 193 18.16 -1.38 18.78
CA LYS A 193 17.06 -1.28 17.78
C LYS A 193 16.06 -0.15 18.10
N THR A 194 15.49 -0.18 19.30
CA THR A 194 14.46 0.78 19.75
C THR A 194 14.98 2.21 19.71
N THR A 195 16.19 2.42 20.23
CA THR A 195 16.84 3.73 20.23
C THR A 195 17.09 4.21 18.80
N LEU A 196 17.59 3.34 17.93
CA LEU A 196 17.88 3.68 16.55
C LEU A 196 16.61 4.04 15.76
N ALA A 197 15.55 3.23 15.87
CA ALA A 197 14.27 3.47 15.21
C ALA A 197 13.65 4.81 15.65
N ARG A 198 13.64 5.07 16.96
CA ARG A 198 13.10 6.32 17.54
C ARG A 198 13.89 7.55 17.09
N VAL A 199 15.22 7.51 17.22
CA VAL A 199 16.10 8.65 16.89
C VAL A 199 16.04 8.97 15.40
N LEU A 200 16.03 7.96 14.52
CA LEU A 200 15.92 8.17 13.08
C LEU A 200 14.56 8.74 12.68
N ALA A 201 13.47 8.26 13.30
CA ALA A 201 12.14 8.81 13.05
C ALA A 201 12.06 10.30 13.44
N GLU A 202 12.64 10.67 14.58
CA GLU A 202 12.74 12.06 15.02
C GLU A 202 13.57 12.92 14.05
N ARG A 203 14.79 12.49 13.72
CA ARG A 203 15.71 13.21 12.81
C ARG A 203 15.12 13.40 11.41
N LEU A 204 14.37 12.43 10.91
CA LEU A 204 13.79 12.45 9.56
C LEU A 204 12.31 12.89 9.54
N GLN A 205 11.78 13.36 10.68
CA GLN A 205 10.40 13.83 10.83
C GLN A 205 9.37 12.83 10.27
N THR A 206 9.54 11.58 10.66
CA THR A 206 8.67 10.48 10.25
C THR A 206 8.20 9.67 11.46
N ALA A 207 7.53 8.54 11.23
CA ALA A 207 7.04 7.64 12.27
C ALA A 207 7.98 6.44 12.47
N TRP A 208 7.87 5.83 13.64
CA TRP A 208 8.39 4.50 13.93
C TRP A 208 7.33 3.66 14.65
N VAL A 209 7.54 2.35 14.67
CA VAL A 209 6.70 1.38 15.37
C VAL A 209 7.57 0.66 16.42
N PRO A 210 7.17 0.68 17.71
CA PRO A 210 7.86 -0.05 18.77
C PRO A 210 7.56 -1.54 18.74
N GLU A 211 8.38 -2.31 19.46
CA GLU A 211 8.23 -3.76 19.55
C GLU A 211 6.99 -4.09 20.37
N TYR A 212 5.94 -4.58 19.71
CA TYR A 212 4.70 -4.93 20.40
C TYR A 212 4.89 -6.14 21.33
N GLY A 213 5.82 -7.05 21.02
CA GLY A 213 6.17 -8.18 21.89
C GLY A 213 6.55 -7.76 23.31
N ARG A 214 7.33 -6.68 23.45
CA ARG A 214 7.66 -6.09 24.76
C ARG A 214 6.41 -5.56 25.46
N THR A 215 5.55 -4.85 24.74
CA THR A 215 4.31 -4.29 25.30
C THR A 215 3.43 -5.40 25.87
N LEU A 216 3.21 -6.48 25.11
CA LEU A 216 2.39 -7.60 25.57
C LEU A 216 3.06 -8.38 26.71
N TRP A 217 4.39 -8.57 26.66
CA TRP A 217 5.14 -9.23 27.73
C TRP A 217 4.97 -8.52 29.07
N GLU A 218 5.07 -7.19 29.10
CA GLU A 218 4.84 -6.38 30.30
C GLU A 218 3.39 -6.49 30.80
N GLN A 219 2.41 -6.47 29.88
CA GLN A 219 0.99 -6.62 30.22
C GLN A 219 0.66 -7.99 30.81
N GLN A 220 1.36 -9.05 30.38
CA GLN A 220 1.18 -10.42 30.86
C GLN A 220 2.08 -10.76 32.08
N GLY A 221 2.75 -9.78 32.68
CA GLY A 221 3.61 -10.02 33.84
C GLY A 221 4.84 -10.87 33.54
N GLY A 222 5.25 -10.94 32.27
CA GLY A 222 6.46 -11.61 31.81
C GLY A 222 6.29 -13.06 31.34
N GLU A 223 5.07 -13.58 31.36
CA GLU A 223 4.76 -14.93 30.87
C GLU A 223 3.93 -14.85 29.59
N LEU A 224 4.53 -15.24 28.46
CA LEU A 224 3.84 -15.33 27.18
C LEU A 224 3.44 -16.78 26.90
N THR A 225 2.34 -16.97 26.20
CA THR A 225 1.90 -18.25 25.64
C THR A 225 2.19 -18.33 24.12
N PRO A 226 2.08 -19.51 23.50
CA PRO A 226 2.14 -19.61 22.03
C PRO A 226 1.09 -18.74 21.31
N ASP A 227 -0.11 -18.61 21.88
CA ASP A 227 -1.17 -17.79 21.32
C ASP A 227 -0.83 -16.29 21.41
N ASP A 228 -0.15 -15.86 22.48
CA ASP A 228 0.36 -14.50 22.59
C ASP A 228 1.39 -14.18 21.49
N LEU A 229 2.28 -15.13 21.17
CA LEU A 229 3.24 -14.95 20.07
C LEU A 229 2.55 -14.84 18.70
N LEU A 230 1.49 -15.61 18.48
CA LEU A 230 0.66 -15.44 17.29
C LEU A 230 0.00 -14.04 17.29
N GLY A 231 -0.56 -13.62 18.43
CA GLY A 231 -1.12 -12.28 18.61
C GLY A 231 -0.10 -11.18 18.29
N ILE A 232 1.14 -11.33 18.75
CA ILE A 232 2.24 -10.38 18.48
C ILE A 232 2.55 -10.33 16.99
N ALA A 233 2.72 -11.49 16.35
CA ALA A 233 3.06 -11.57 14.93
C ALA A 233 1.97 -10.99 14.02
N MET A 234 0.70 -11.02 14.44
CA MET A 234 -0.41 -10.41 13.71
C MET A 234 -0.59 -8.93 14.00
N THR A 235 -0.28 -8.49 15.23
CA THR A 235 -0.48 -7.09 15.67
C THR A 235 0.65 -6.18 15.19
N GLN A 236 1.90 -6.65 15.18
CA GLN A 236 3.03 -5.85 14.71
C GLN A 236 2.83 -5.28 13.29
N PRO A 237 2.43 -6.08 12.27
CA PRO A 237 2.11 -5.57 10.94
C PRO A 237 0.96 -4.57 10.90
N GLN A 238 -0.04 -4.72 11.77
CA GLN A 238 -1.19 -3.80 11.84
C GLN A 238 -0.73 -2.43 12.34
N HIS A 239 0.06 -2.38 13.42
CA HIS A 239 0.66 -1.14 13.91
C HIS A 239 1.54 -0.47 12.86
N GLU A 240 2.30 -1.25 12.08
CA GLU A 240 3.07 -0.71 10.95
C GLU A 240 2.18 -0.12 9.86
N ASP A 241 1.10 -0.80 9.47
CA ASP A 241 0.19 -0.33 8.43
C ASP A 241 -0.59 0.93 8.85
N GLU A 242 -0.86 1.09 10.14
CA GLU A 242 -1.42 2.31 10.71
C GLU A 242 -0.38 3.43 10.76
N ALA A 243 0.83 3.15 11.25
CA ALA A 243 1.90 4.14 11.32
C ALA A 243 2.33 4.65 9.93
N ALA A 244 2.26 3.80 8.90
CA ALA A 244 2.54 4.19 7.51
C ALA A 244 1.61 5.31 7.00
N ARG A 245 0.40 5.46 7.56
CA ARG A 245 -0.54 6.55 7.17
C ARG A 245 -0.09 7.93 7.64
N ARG A 246 0.75 7.97 8.68
CA ARG A 246 1.29 9.20 9.27
C ARG A 246 2.80 9.38 9.04
N ALA A 247 3.47 8.34 8.55
CA ALA A 247 4.90 8.37 8.22
C ALA A 247 5.16 9.28 7.02
N HIS A 248 6.41 9.74 6.89
CA HIS A 248 6.91 10.52 5.79
C HIS A 248 8.09 9.80 5.12
N ARG A 249 7.88 9.29 3.90
CA ARG A 249 8.86 8.54 3.08
C ARG A 249 9.31 7.21 3.68
N TRP A 250 9.73 7.18 4.93
CA TRP A 250 10.27 6.03 5.64
C TRP A 250 9.40 5.69 6.86
N LEU A 251 9.18 4.41 7.15
CA LEU A 251 8.65 3.95 8.42
C LEU A 251 9.71 3.05 9.07
N PHE A 252 10.14 3.39 10.28
CA PHE A 252 11.11 2.58 11.02
C PHE A 252 10.41 1.57 11.92
N CYS A 253 10.70 0.28 11.75
CA CYS A 253 10.05 -0.82 12.48
C CYS A 253 11.03 -1.47 13.45
N ASP A 254 10.75 -1.38 14.74
CA ASP A 254 11.32 -2.24 15.78
C ASP A 254 10.20 -3.18 16.22
N THR A 255 10.14 -4.45 15.86
CA THR A 255 11.01 -5.24 14.99
C THR A 255 10.14 -5.84 13.88
N THR A 256 10.36 -7.10 13.47
CA THR A 256 9.53 -7.79 12.46
C THR A 256 8.83 -9.03 13.04
N PRO A 257 7.72 -9.51 12.44
CA PRO A 257 7.10 -10.78 12.84
C PRO A 257 8.01 -12.00 12.69
N TRP A 258 9.07 -11.90 11.88
CA TRP A 258 10.08 -12.95 11.76
C TRP A 258 10.95 -13.08 13.02
N VAL A 259 11.17 -11.98 13.74
CA VAL A 259 11.77 -12.05 15.09
C VAL A 259 10.85 -12.78 16.06
N THR A 260 9.54 -12.53 15.99
CA THR A 260 8.55 -13.27 16.79
C THR A 260 8.53 -14.77 16.46
N LEU A 261 8.72 -15.14 15.19
CA LEU A 261 8.90 -16.54 14.77
C LEU A 261 10.12 -17.19 15.44
N GLY A 262 11.23 -16.46 15.55
CA GLY A 262 12.41 -16.90 16.30
C GLY A 262 12.08 -17.20 17.76
N TYR A 263 11.40 -16.28 18.45
CA TYR A 263 10.95 -16.47 19.84
C TYR A 263 10.01 -17.67 20.01
N SER A 264 9.11 -17.91 19.05
CA SER A 264 8.23 -19.10 19.07
C SER A 264 9.05 -20.40 19.05
N GLY A 265 10.13 -20.43 18.27
CA GLY A 265 11.07 -21.54 18.25
C GLY A 265 11.86 -21.68 19.55
N TRP A 266 12.41 -20.59 20.09
CA TRP A 266 13.24 -20.63 21.31
C TRP A 266 12.43 -20.98 22.57
N MET A 267 11.20 -20.48 22.69
CA MET A 267 10.37 -20.68 23.89
C MET A 267 9.55 -21.98 23.83
N PHE A 268 9.06 -22.37 22.65
CA PHE A 268 8.07 -23.45 22.52
C PHE A 268 8.42 -24.53 21.50
N GLY A 269 9.48 -24.35 20.71
CA GLY A 269 9.90 -25.30 19.68
C GLY A 269 8.93 -25.46 18.50
N THR A 270 7.86 -24.67 18.44
CA THR A 270 6.84 -24.72 17.38
C THR A 270 6.29 -23.33 17.07
N ALA A 271 5.63 -23.18 15.92
CA ALA A 271 4.92 -21.98 15.54
C ALA A 271 3.69 -22.35 14.69
N PRO A 272 2.51 -21.78 14.92
CA PRO A 272 1.35 -22.05 14.09
C PRO A 272 1.52 -21.44 12.68
N GLU A 273 0.87 -22.02 11.66
CA GLU A 273 1.03 -21.57 10.26
C GLU A 273 0.69 -20.08 10.04
N PRO A 274 -0.35 -19.51 10.67
CA PRO A 274 -0.62 -18.06 10.56
C PRO A 274 0.57 -17.19 11.02
N LEU A 275 1.32 -17.61 12.04
CA LEU A 275 2.53 -16.91 12.48
C LEU A 275 3.62 -16.98 11.41
N ARG A 276 3.85 -18.17 10.84
CA ARG A 276 4.82 -18.34 9.73
C ARG A 276 4.45 -17.50 8.52
N GLN A 277 3.15 -17.37 8.23
CA GLN A 277 2.66 -16.51 7.16
C GLN A 277 2.93 -15.03 7.45
N ALA A 278 2.67 -14.57 8.68
CA ALA A 278 2.97 -13.19 9.09
C ALA A 278 4.48 -12.88 9.02
N ALA A 279 5.33 -13.85 9.34
CA ALA A 279 6.79 -13.74 9.25
C ALA A 279 7.31 -13.50 7.81
N ARG A 280 6.53 -13.81 6.77
CA ARG A 280 6.88 -13.54 5.36
C ARG A 280 6.67 -12.08 4.95
N ARG A 281 6.31 -11.19 5.88
CA ARG A 281 6.16 -9.76 5.61
C ARG A 281 7.46 -9.18 5.06
N ARG A 282 7.34 -8.47 3.94
CA ARG A 282 8.48 -7.84 3.26
C ARG A 282 8.77 -6.45 3.80
N TYR A 283 10.05 -6.11 3.86
CA TYR A 283 10.57 -4.79 4.22
C TYR A 283 11.41 -4.27 3.05
N ASP A 284 11.41 -2.96 2.84
CA ASP A 284 12.23 -2.35 1.78
C ASP A 284 13.72 -2.39 2.16
N LEU A 285 14.02 -2.23 3.44
CA LEU A 285 15.36 -2.33 4.02
C LEU A 285 15.32 -3.11 5.31
N LEU A 286 16.30 -3.99 5.49
CA LEU A 286 16.50 -4.77 6.70
C LEU A 286 17.90 -4.51 7.25
N PHE A 287 17.96 -4.12 8.52
CA PHE A 287 19.21 -3.88 9.23
C PHE A 287 19.35 -4.89 10.37
N LEU A 288 20.50 -5.55 10.44
CA LEU A 288 20.86 -6.42 11.56
C LEU A 288 21.77 -5.64 12.51
N CYS A 289 21.29 -5.39 13.73
CA CYS A 289 22.06 -4.77 14.79
C CYS A 289 22.99 -5.79 15.46
N ALA A 290 24.30 -5.55 15.39
CA ALA A 290 25.30 -6.38 16.06
C ALA A 290 25.23 -6.24 17.59
N PRO A 291 25.64 -7.28 18.36
CA PRO A 291 25.68 -7.26 19.81
C PRO A 291 27.00 -6.68 20.35
N ASP A 292 27.51 -5.62 19.71
CA ASP A 292 28.84 -5.01 19.95
C ASP A 292 28.78 -3.73 20.81
N ILE A 293 27.61 -3.44 21.38
CA ILE A 293 27.40 -2.38 22.38
C ILE A 293 27.23 -2.98 23.78
N PRO A 294 27.50 -2.21 24.85
CA PRO A 294 27.28 -2.66 26.23
C PRO A 294 25.89 -3.25 26.43
N PHE A 295 25.81 -4.36 27.14
CA PHE A 295 24.53 -4.98 27.47
C PHE A 295 23.85 -4.19 28.57
N ASP A 296 22.62 -3.78 28.31
CA ASP A 296 21.75 -3.07 29.24
C ASP A 296 20.65 -4.01 29.71
N GLN A 297 20.69 -4.34 31.00
CA GLN A 297 19.69 -5.16 31.66
C GLN A 297 18.61 -4.25 32.25
N ASP A 298 17.51 -4.11 31.51
CA ASP A 298 16.36 -3.29 31.91
C ASP A 298 15.30 -4.07 32.71
N GLY A 299 15.65 -5.28 33.17
CA GLY A 299 14.79 -6.14 33.99
C GLY A 299 13.99 -7.16 33.17
N THR A 300 14.01 -7.08 31.83
CA THR A 300 13.28 -8.01 30.96
C THR A 300 14.19 -8.89 30.10
N ARG A 301 15.52 -8.77 30.20
CA ARG A 301 16.47 -9.44 29.29
C ARG A 301 16.99 -10.75 29.86
N VAL A 302 17.21 -11.74 28.98
CA VAL A 302 17.75 -13.05 29.38
C VAL A 302 19.24 -12.96 29.69
N GLY A 303 20.04 -12.33 28.81
CA GLY A 303 21.48 -12.13 29.04
C GLY A 303 22.34 -12.13 27.78
N GLU A 304 23.64 -11.84 27.96
CA GLU A 304 24.60 -11.70 26.86
C GLU A 304 24.79 -12.98 26.03
N ALA A 305 24.80 -14.15 26.66
CA ALA A 305 24.92 -15.43 25.96
C ALA A 305 23.73 -15.68 25.03
N PHE A 306 22.51 -15.39 25.51
CA PHE A 306 21.30 -15.49 24.69
C PHE A 306 21.31 -14.46 23.56
N ARG A 307 21.72 -13.22 23.83
CA ARG A 307 21.91 -12.18 22.81
C ARG A 307 22.88 -12.63 21.70
N ALA A 308 23.99 -13.29 22.05
CA ALA A 308 24.93 -13.84 21.08
C ALA A 308 24.32 -15.00 20.28
N GLN A 309 23.56 -15.90 20.93
CA GLN A 309 22.83 -16.98 20.27
C GLN A 309 21.79 -16.44 19.26
N GLN A 310 21.04 -15.41 19.64
CA GLN A 310 20.09 -14.73 18.75
C GLN A 310 20.81 -14.16 17.52
N HIS A 311 21.94 -13.49 17.72
CA HIS A 311 22.71 -12.92 16.61
C HIS A 311 23.21 -13.99 15.64
N ALA A 312 23.79 -15.09 16.15
CA ALA A 312 24.22 -16.22 15.33
C ALA A 312 23.05 -16.86 14.57
N TRP A 313 21.88 -16.98 15.23
CA TRP A 313 20.66 -17.48 14.59
C TRP A 313 20.22 -16.55 13.44
N TYR A 314 20.18 -15.22 13.66
CA TYR A 314 19.80 -14.27 12.61
C TYR A 314 20.71 -14.38 11.39
N LEU A 315 22.04 -14.42 11.58
CA LEU A 315 23.00 -14.58 10.47
C LEU A 315 22.74 -15.86 9.68
N ALA A 316 22.56 -16.99 10.37
CA ALA A 316 22.32 -18.28 9.74
C ALA A 316 21.02 -18.29 8.93
N GLN A 317 19.93 -17.73 9.47
CA GLN A 317 18.66 -17.68 8.77
C GLN A 317 18.67 -16.71 7.58
N LEU A 318 19.25 -15.51 7.73
CA LEU A 318 19.40 -14.55 6.63
C LEU A 318 20.19 -15.15 5.47
N GLN A 319 21.26 -15.90 5.78
CA GLN A 319 22.05 -16.63 4.78
C GLN A 319 21.25 -17.76 4.12
N ALA A 320 20.51 -18.55 4.91
CA ALA A 320 19.73 -19.68 4.39
C ALA A 320 18.57 -19.23 3.48
N GLU A 321 17.93 -18.11 3.82
CA GLU A 321 16.81 -17.54 3.05
C GLU A 321 17.26 -16.61 1.92
N GLY A 322 18.56 -16.26 1.85
CA GLY A 322 19.10 -15.32 0.86
C GLY A 322 18.53 -13.91 1.01
N VAL A 323 18.19 -13.51 2.24
CA VAL A 323 17.59 -12.20 2.52
C VAL A 323 18.71 -11.15 2.60
N GLU A 324 18.61 -10.13 1.75
CA GLU A 324 19.52 -8.99 1.79
C GLU A 324 19.33 -8.19 3.09
N TYR A 325 20.45 -7.89 3.75
CA TYR A 325 20.48 -7.08 4.97
C TYR A 325 21.74 -6.22 5.03
N VAL A 326 21.71 -5.20 5.88
CA VAL A 326 22.88 -4.39 6.20
C VAL A 326 23.22 -4.58 7.68
N LEU A 327 24.44 -5.05 7.95
CA LEU A 327 24.96 -5.15 9.31
C LEU A 327 25.23 -3.74 9.88
N LEU A 328 24.83 -3.53 11.13
CA LEU A 328 25.06 -2.31 11.89
C LEU A 328 25.94 -2.61 13.10
N GLU A 329 27.13 -2.04 13.08
CA GLU A 329 28.18 -2.15 14.11
C GLU A 329 28.56 -0.75 14.62
N GLY A 330 29.21 -0.72 15.78
CA GLY A 330 29.66 0.49 16.45
C GLY A 330 28.58 1.16 17.29
N ASP A 331 28.89 2.39 17.72
CA ASP A 331 28.02 3.19 18.56
C ASP A 331 26.78 3.72 17.81
N LEU A 332 25.92 4.44 18.53
CA LEU A 332 24.66 4.96 17.99
C LEU A 332 24.89 5.90 16.78
N GLU A 333 25.89 6.77 16.81
CA GLU A 333 26.12 7.71 15.70
C GLU A 333 26.67 7.02 14.46
N MET A 334 27.57 6.03 14.63
CA MET A 334 28.05 5.20 13.51
C MET A 334 26.89 4.46 12.83
N ARG A 335 25.99 3.88 13.63
CA ARG A 335 24.81 3.16 13.12
C ARG A 335 23.82 4.10 12.43
N ILE A 336 23.57 5.29 12.99
CA ILE A 336 22.72 6.31 12.34
C ILE A 336 23.33 6.72 11.00
N ALA A 337 24.63 7.04 10.96
CA ALA A 337 25.31 7.43 9.73
C ALA A 337 25.23 6.32 8.67
N ARG A 338 25.41 5.05 9.07
CA ARG A 338 25.27 3.90 8.18
C ARG A 338 23.86 3.78 7.62
N VAL A 339 22.83 3.88 8.46
CA VAL A 339 21.43 3.84 8.01
C VAL A 339 21.14 4.98 7.04
N GLN A 340 21.50 6.22 7.40
CA GLN A 340 21.30 7.38 6.52
C GLN A 340 22.02 7.23 5.18
N GLY A 341 23.23 6.68 5.18
CA GLY A 341 23.97 6.37 3.95
C GLY A 341 23.24 5.38 3.04
N GLU A 342 22.63 4.33 3.61
CA GLU A 342 21.82 3.39 2.82
C GLU A 342 20.49 4.00 2.36
N LEU A 343 19.84 4.83 3.17
CA LEU A 343 18.63 5.55 2.77
C LEU A 343 18.91 6.52 1.61
N ALA A 344 20.05 7.23 1.64
CA ALA A 344 20.42 8.19 0.61
C ALA A 344 20.69 7.55 -0.76
N LYS A 345 21.17 6.30 -0.80
CA LYS A 345 21.36 5.54 -2.05
C LYS A 345 20.04 5.18 -2.72
N ARG A 346 18.93 5.21 -1.98
CA ARG A 346 17.62 4.83 -2.50
C ARG A 346 16.87 6.04 -3.03
N ALA A 347 16.88 6.17 -4.35
CA ALA A 347 15.81 6.88 -5.04
C ALA A 347 14.53 6.02 -4.97
N ASP A 348 13.38 6.60 -4.60
CA ASP A 348 12.10 5.87 -4.69
C ASP A 348 11.62 5.81 -6.14
N ASN A 349 12.32 5.02 -6.94
CA ASN A 349 12.01 4.81 -8.35
C ASN A 349 10.91 3.77 -8.55
N ARG A 350 10.35 3.18 -7.48
CA ARG A 350 9.31 2.14 -7.56
C ARG A 350 8.04 2.65 -8.25
N PHE A 351 7.84 3.96 -8.28
CA PHE A 351 6.67 4.64 -8.85
C PHE A 351 7.01 5.60 -10.00
N SER A 352 8.30 5.84 -10.24
CA SER A 352 8.75 6.74 -11.28
C SER A 352 8.52 6.13 -12.66
N VAL A 353 8.00 6.94 -13.58
CA VAL A 353 7.81 6.56 -14.99
C VAL A 353 8.96 7.11 -15.85
N ALA A 354 10.07 7.54 -15.24
CA ALA A 354 11.23 7.95 -16.01
C ALA A 354 11.63 6.79 -16.94
N PRO A 355 11.76 7.03 -18.26
CA PRO A 355 12.24 5.99 -19.16
C PRO A 355 13.61 5.50 -18.63
N PRO A 356 13.90 4.19 -18.70
CA PRO A 356 15.24 3.73 -18.40
C PRO A 356 16.23 4.54 -19.24
N LEU A 357 17.27 5.06 -18.58
CA LEU A 357 18.39 5.74 -19.24
C LEU A 357 19.08 4.83 -20.26
#